data_AF-A0A183MPK5-F1
#
_entry.id   AF-A0A183MPK5-F1
#
_cell.length_a   1.000
_cell.length_b   1.000
_cell.length_c   1.000
_cell.angle_alpha   90.00
_cell.angle_beta   90.00
_cell.angle_gamma   90.00
#
_symmetry.space_group_name_H-M   'P 1'
#
loop_
_entity.id
_entity.type
_entity.pdbx_description
1 polymer ?
#
loop_
_entity_poly.entity_id
_entity_poly.type
_entity_poly.pdbx_seq_one_letter_code
_entity_poly.pdbx_strand_id
1 'polypeptide(L)'
;MVSGSLNNFTSAVNKTAGSANALCELVEKSQDFLIRNVHSLDFILDDFDIVKFGILHAAVIHAKYISQSVVDKEWLVIQTQNLFNLCNAESLQKVPSYVRVISHEFTNCLINMGIPHKGISCMLTAIHKLQKCPGYLTPLHCDLCQLGLAAKMFSPTLPILDVDILEIDKSSTALEAKDYLLYFYYGGMIYGAVKNWERSLHFFELCLIIPAVSSSCILIEAAKKIILISLILHGKFSTVLETPVAYFMSPRPWKVSVLVLIF
;
A
#
# COMPACT_ATOMS: atom_id res chain seq x y z
N MET A 1 35.79 7.69 10.34
CA MET A 1 35.38 6.28 10.55
C MET A 1 34.24 5.86 9.62
N VAL A 2 33.23 6.71 9.37
CA VAL A 2 32.10 6.44 8.46
C VAL A 2 32.54 6.11 7.02
N SER A 3 33.54 6.83 6.48
CA SER A 3 34.05 6.59 5.12
C SER A 3 34.67 5.19 4.93
N GLY A 4 35.36 4.66 5.93
CA GLY A 4 35.95 3.32 5.87
C GLY A 4 34.90 2.21 5.91
N SER A 5 33.88 2.33 6.77
CA SER A 5 32.79 1.35 6.83
C SER A 5 31.94 1.33 5.57
N LEU A 6 31.77 2.49 4.93
CA LEU A 6 30.92 2.64 3.76
C LEU A 6 31.64 2.17 2.49
N ASN A 7 32.96 2.41 2.37
CA ASN A 7 33.80 1.78 1.35
C ASN A 7 33.82 0.24 1.48
N ASN A 8 33.86 -0.28 2.71
CA ASN A 8 33.77 -1.72 2.95
C ASN A 8 32.43 -2.28 2.48
N PHE A 9 31.32 -1.59 2.75
CA PHE A 9 29.99 -1.96 2.28
C PHE A 9 29.91 -1.93 0.74
N THR A 10 30.36 -0.86 0.09
CA THR A 10 30.43 -0.75 -1.38
C THR A 10 31.29 -1.87 -1.99
N SER A 11 32.40 -2.24 -1.35
CA SER A 11 33.22 -3.38 -1.78
C SER A 11 32.48 -4.71 -1.66
N ALA A 12 31.66 -4.89 -0.61
CA ALA A 12 30.85 -6.08 -0.41
C ALA A 12 29.71 -6.16 -1.43
N VAL A 13 29.05 -5.05 -1.75
CA VAL A 13 28.05 -4.95 -2.82
C VAL A 13 28.68 -5.35 -4.15
N ASN A 14 29.85 -4.80 -4.49
CA ASN A 14 30.54 -5.15 -5.74
C ASN A 14 30.90 -6.64 -5.84
N LYS A 15 31.26 -7.28 -4.73
CA LYS A 15 31.53 -8.74 -4.67
C LYS A 15 30.31 -9.59 -5.00
N THR A 16 29.09 -9.09 -4.79
CA THR A 16 27.87 -9.83 -5.17
C THR A 16 27.67 -9.90 -6.68
N ALA A 17 28.37 -9.09 -7.46
CA ALA A 17 28.27 -8.99 -8.92
C ALA A 17 26.85 -8.73 -9.46
N GLY A 18 25.90 -8.29 -8.62
CA GLY A 18 24.49 -8.14 -8.97
C GLY A 18 23.64 -9.41 -8.80
N SER A 19 24.17 -10.46 -8.16
CA SER A 19 23.40 -11.66 -7.83
C SER A 19 22.31 -11.32 -6.82
N ALA A 20 21.05 -11.55 -7.21
CA ALA A 20 19.90 -11.15 -6.42
C ALA A 20 19.86 -11.80 -5.03
N ASN A 21 20.25 -13.08 -4.90
CA ASN A 21 20.22 -13.79 -3.62
C ASN A 21 21.33 -13.28 -2.68
N ALA A 22 22.53 -13.07 -3.21
CA ALA A 22 23.66 -12.54 -2.44
C ALA A 22 23.38 -11.09 -1.99
N LEU A 23 22.69 -10.30 -2.81
CA LEU A 23 22.26 -8.95 -2.45
C LEU A 23 21.21 -8.97 -1.35
N CYS A 24 20.20 -9.84 -1.41
CA CYS A 24 19.23 -9.99 -0.31
C CYS A 24 19.90 -10.30 1.02
N GLU A 25 20.78 -11.31 1.06
CA GLU A 25 21.48 -11.69 2.30
C GLU A 25 22.37 -10.56 2.84
N LEU A 26 23.07 -9.84 1.97
CA LEU A 26 23.92 -8.72 2.36
C LEU A 26 23.07 -7.59 2.95
N VAL A 27 21.95 -7.27 2.30
CA VAL A 27 21.03 -6.22 2.71
C VAL A 27 20.36 -6.55 4.05
N GLU A 28 19.90 -7.77 4.25
CA GLU A 28 19.32 -8.22 5.52
C GLU A 28 20.32 -8.08 6.68
N LYS A 29 21.58 -8.44 6.46
CA LYS A 29 22.65 -8.30 7.48
C LYS A 29 23.07 -6.85 7.73
N SER A 30 22.78 -5.93 6.81
CA SER A 30 23.26 -4.54 6.87
C SER A 30 22.16 -3.52 7.18
N GLN A 31 20.94 -3.94 7.52
CA GLN A 31 19.82 -3.04 7.82
C GLN A 31 20.16 -1.98 8.87
N ASP A 32 20.72 -2.37 10.01
CA ASP A 32 21.10 -1.44 11.09
C ASP A 32 22.17 -0.43 10.63
N PHE A 33 23.09 -0.88 9.76
CA PHE A 33 24.12 -0.03 9.19
C PHE A 33 23.51 1.01 8.25
N LEU A 34 22.57 0.61 7.39
CA LEU A 34 21.89 1.50 6.46
C LEU A 34 21.10 2.58 7.22
N ILE A 35 20.32 2.19 8.24
CA ILE A 35 19.52 3.13 9.05
C ILE A 35 20.40 4.16 9.77
N ARG A 36 21.59 3.79 10.23
CA ARG A 36 22.50 4.70 10.93
C ARG A 36 23.23 5.69 10.01
N ASN A 37 23.38 5.37 8.72
CA ASN A 37 24.21 6.14 7.78
C ASN A 37 23.41 6.78 6.64
N VAL A 38 22.09 6.94 6.80
CA VAL A 38 21.15 7.38 5.74
C VAL A 38 21.60 8.61 4.94
N HIS A 39 22.17 9.62 5.59
CA HIS A 39 22.64 10.86 4.95
C HIS A 39 23.80 10.66 3.97
N SER A 40 24.50 9.54 4.07
CA SER A 40 25.65 9.18 3.25
C SER A 40 25.31 8.03 2.29
N LEU A 41 24.05 7.73 2.03
CA LEU A 41 23.68 6.65 1.11
C LEU A 41 23.30 7.14 -0.29
N ASP A 42 23.18 8.45 -0.51
CA ASP A 42 22.85 9.01 -1.83
C ASP A 42 23.89 8.66 -2.89
N PHE A 43 25.17 8.76 -2.57
CA PHE A 43 26.22 8.39 -3.51
C PHE A 43 26.23 6.89 -3.85
N ILE A 44 25.71 6.02 -2.98
CA ILE A 44 25.54 4.59 -3.31
C ILE A 44 24.44 4.43 -4.36
N LEU A 45 23.37 5.23 -4.30
CA LEU A 45 22.31 5.19 -5.31
C LEU A 45 22.79 5.74 -6.66
N ASP A 46 23.71 6.70 -6.65
CA ASP A 46 24.28 7.26 -7.88
C ASP A 46 25.36 6.35 -8.52
N ASP A 47 26.15 5.65 -7.71
CA ASP A 47 27.25 4.78 -8.19
C ASP A 47 26.76 3.44 -8.75
N PHE A 48 25.62 2.93 -8.29
CA PHE A 48 25.11 1.61 -8.68
C PHE A 48 23.91 1.72 -9.62
N ASP A 49 23.90 0.94 -10.70
CA ASP A 49 22.78 0.90 -11.64
C ASP A 49 21.52 0.28 -11.01
N ILE A 50 20.39 0.98 -11.08
CA ILE A 50 19.07 0.57 -10.56
C ILE A 50 18.62 -0.76 -11.16
N VAL A 51 18.91 -1.01 -12.45
CA VAL A 51 18.46 -2.24 -13.14
C VAL A 51 19.15 -3.46 -12.54
N LYS A 52 20.45 -3.36 -12.23
CA LYS A 52 21.26 -4.46 -11.71
C LYS A 52 21.22 -4.57 -10.19
N PHE A 53 21.15 -3.44 -9.49
CA PHE A 53 21.22 -3.36 -8.02
C PHE A 53 19.90 -2.87 -7.41
N GLY A 54 18.77 -3.22 -8.02
CA GLY A 54 17.45 -2.79 -7.57
C GLY A 54 17.11 -3.16 -6.11
N ILE A 55 17.63 -4.30 -5.62
CA ILE A 55 17.47 -4.75 -4.23
C ILE A 55 18.19 -3.79 -3.25
N LEU A 56 19.38 -3.34 -3.62
CA LEU A 56 20.13 -2.35 -2.84
C LEU A 56 19.40 -1.01 -2.81
N HIS A 57 18.88 -0.57 -3.95
CA HIS A 57 18.12 0.67 -4.04
C HIS A 57 16.86 0.62 -3.17
N ALA A 58 16.12 -0.50 -3.22
CA ALA A 58 14.97 -0.73 -2.35
C ALA A 58 15.36 -0.67 -0.87
N ALA A 59 16.48 -1.31 -0.48
CA ALA A 59 16.96 -1.32 0.90
C ALA A 59 17.33 0.08 1.44
N VAL A 60 18.04 0.86 0.63
CA VAL A 60 18.45 2.23 0.99
C VAL A 60 17.23 3.14 1.10
N ILE A 61 16.30 3.08 0.14
CA ILE A 61 15.05 3.86 0.15
C ILE A 61 14.20 3.46 1.36
N HIS A 62 14.09 2.17 1.65
CA HIS A 62 13.42 1.66 2.85
C HIS A 62 14.04 2.22 4.14
N ALA A 63 15.36 2.21 4.27
CA ALA A 63 16.06 2.79 5.41
C ALA A 63 15.81 4.30 5.53
N LYS A 64 15.75 5.03 4.41
CA LYS A 64 15.39 6.47 4.38
C LYS A 64 13.99 6.74 4.94
N TYR A 65 12.99 5.95 4.54
CA TYR A 65 11.63 6.10 5.07
C TYR A 65 11.54 5.75 6.56
N ILE A 66 12.21 4.69 7.01
CA ILE A 66 12.20 4.29 8.43
C ILE A 66 12.89 5.33 9.31
N SER A 67 14.00 5.90 8.85
CA SER A 67 14.82 6.80 9.67
C SER A 67 14.11 8.11 10.02
N GLN A 68 13.02 8.48 9.32
CA GLN A 68 12.26 9.73 9.50
C GLN A 68 13.14 11.01 9.59
N SER A 69 14.38 10.93 9.11
CA SER A 69 15.37 11.99 9.27
C SER A 69 15.09 13.14 8.30
N VAL A 70 15.83 14.24 8.42
CA VAL A 70 15.77 15.43 7.55
C VAL A 70 16.33 15.11 6.15
N VAL A 71 15.83 14.05 5.53
CA VAL A 71 16.03 13.75 4.11
C VAL A 71 15.11 14.68 3.33
N ASP A 72 15.61 15.25 2.26
CA ASP A 72 14.79 16.01 1.32
C ASP A 72 13.68 15.09 0.77
N LYS A 73 12.44 15.36 1.19
CA LYS A 73 11.28 14.55 0.85
C LYS A 73 10.99 14.58 -0.66
N GLU A 74 11.29 15.69 -1.33
CA GLU A 74 11.10 15.80 -2.77
C GLU A 74 12.07 14.87 -3.51
N TRP A 75 13.33 14.86 -3.06
CA TRP A 75 14.34 13.96 -3.61
C TRP A 75 14.01 12.48 -3.34
N LEU A 76 13.56 12.16 -2.13
CA LEU A 76 13.13 10.80 -1.78
C LEU A 76 11.96 10.32 -2.64
N VAL A 77 11.00 11.20 -2.95
CA VAL A 77 9.90 10.90 -3.89
C VAL A 77 10.43 10.54 -5.27
N ILE A 78 11.40 11.31 -5.80
CA ILE A 78 12.01 11.04 -7.12
C ILE A 78 12.75 9.69 -7.10
N GLN A 79 13.52 9.40 -6.06
CA GLN A 79 14.22 8.12 -5.90
C GLN A 79 13.25 6.94 -5.87
N THR A 80 12.14 7.06 -5.15
CA THR A 80 11.10 6.03 -5.08
C THR A 80 10.37 5.84 -6.41
N GLN A 81 10.08 6.92 -7.14
CA GLN A 81 9.51 6.83 -8.50
C GLN A 81 10.46 6.10 -9.45
N ASN A 82 11.76 6.42 -9.40
CA ASN A 82 12.78 5.77 -10.21
C ASN A 82 12.90 4.28 -9.87
N LEU A 83 12.85 3.91 -8.59
CA LEU A 83 12.81 2.52 -8.17
C LEU A 83 11.64 1.78 -8.83
N PHE A 84 10.42 2.27 -8.71
CA PHE A 84 9.26 1.57 -9.27
C PHE A 84 9.25 1.53 -10.81
N ASN A 85 9.70 2.60 -11.47
CA ASN A 85 9.70 2.69 -12.92
C ASN A 85 10.84 1.90 -13.58
N LEU A 86 12.05 1.92 -13.00
CA LEU A 86 13.26 1.38 -13.64
C LEU A 86 13.70 0.02 -13.09
N CYS A 87 13.38 -0.32 -11.84
CA CYS A 87 13.80 -1.58 -11.23
C CYS A 87 13.17 -2.81 -11.92
N ASN A 88 13.92 -3.90 -11.96
CA ASN A 88 13.48 -5.19 -12.48
C ASN A 88 12.45 -5.86 -11.56
N ALA A 89 11.48 -6.57 -12.16
CA ALA A 89 10.45 -7.29 -11.44
C ALA A 89 11.04 -8.34 -10.47
N GLU A 90 12.05 -9.09 -10.90
CA GLU A 90 12.69 -10.13 -10.08
C GLU A 90 13.29 -9.55 -8.78
N SER A 91 13.91 -8.37 -8.87
CA SER A 91 14.50 -7.69 -7.71
C SER A 91 13.42 -7.28 -6.71
N LEU A 92 12.31 -6.68 -7.18
CA LEU A 92 11.23 -6.23 -6.30
C LEU A 92 10.49 -7.42 -5.66
N GLN A 93 10.28 -8.51 -6.40
CA GLN A 93 9.62 -9.71 -5.89
C GLN A 93 10.41 -10.43 -4.78
N LYS A 94 11.74 -10.25 -4.73
CA LYS A 94 12.60 -10.84 -3.68
C LYS A 94 12.63 -10.06 -2.37
N VAL A 95 12.12 -8.82 -2.36
CA VAL A 95 12.04 -7.97 -1.14
C VAL A 95 10.64 -7.42 -0.90
N PRO A 96 9.62 -8.29 -0.79
CA PRO A 96 8.21 -7.85 -0.71
C PRO A 96 7.91 -7.01 0.54
N SER A 97 8.58 -7.29 1.66
CA SER A 97 8.44 -6.51 2.90
C SER A 97 8.89 -5.05 2.72
N TYR A 98 10.02 -4.83 2.06
CA TYR A 98 10.50 -3.47 1.79
C TYR A 98 9.58 -2.75 0.82
N VAL A 99 9.17 -3.42 -0.26
CA VAL A 99 8.27 -2.84 -1.25
C VAL A 99 6.97 -2.36 -0.60
N ARG A 100 6.38 -3.16 0.29
CA ARG A 100 5.17 -2.78 1.04
C ARG A 100 5.37 -1.55 1.92
N VAL A 101 6.45 -1.51 2.71
CA VAL A 101 6.74 -0.37 3.59
C VAL A 101 7.02 0.89 2.75
N ILE A 102 7.81 0.76 1.69
CA ILE A 102 8.12 1.87 0.77
C ILE A 102 6.83 2.39 0.13
N SER A 103 5.91 1.53 -0.33
CA SER A 103 4.67 1.97 -0.98
C SER A 103 3.74 2.72 -0.01
N HIS A 104 3.58 2.22 1.21
CA HIS A 104 2.79 2.88 2.26
C HIS A 104 3.38 4.23 2.64
N GLU A 105 4.69 4.30 2.93
CA GLU A 105 5.33 5.54 3.36
C GLU A 105 5.43 6.56 2.23
N PHE A 106 5.67 6.13 0.99
CA PHE A 106 5.61 6.98 -0.19
C PHE A 106 4.20 7.57 -0.38
N THR A 107 3.16 6.77 -0.22
CA THR A 107 1.76 7.21 -0.31
C THR A 107 1.44 8.25 0.75
N ASN A 108 1.79 7.98 2.01
CA ASN A 108 1.64 8.93 3.11
C ASN A 108 2.42 10.23 2.85
N CYS A 109 3.65 10.13 2.36
CA CYS A 109 4.48 11.29 2.03
C CYS A 109 3.83 12.19 0.98
N LEU A 110 3.36 11.61 -0.14
CA LEU A 110 2.72 12.38 -1.20
C LEU A 110 1.41 13.04 -0.77
N ILE A 111 0.60 12.35 0.04
CA ILE A 111 -0.64 12.90 0.59
C ILE A 111 -0.34 14.06 1.53
N ASN A 112 0.64 13.91 2.43
CA ASN A 112 1.05 14.96 3.35
C ASN A 112 1.64 16.19 2.64
N MET A 113 2.28 15.98 1.49
CA MET A 113 2.78 17.05 0.63
C MET A 113 1.71 17.67 -0.28
N GLY A 114 0.48 17.14 -0.29
CA GLY A 114 -0.61 17.64 -1.12
C GLY A 114 -0.47 17.34 -2.62
N ILE A 115 0.39 16.38 -3.00
CA ILE A 115 0.67 16.01 -4.40
C ILE A 115 0.44 14.50 -4.69
N PRO A 116 -0.69 13.90 -4.27
CA PRO A 116 -0.95 12.46 -4.42
C PRO A 116 -0.96 11.97 -5.88
N HIS A 117 -1.34 12.84 -6.83
CA HIS A 117 -1.41 12.48 -8.25
C HIS A 117 -0.07 12.03 -8.84
N LYS A 118 1.07 12.51 -8.31
CA LYS A 118 2.41 12.14 -8.81
C LYS A 118 2.77 10.67 -8.55
N GLY A 119 2.11 10.02 -7.59
CA GLY A 119 2.37 8.61 -7.26
C GLY A 119 1.60 7.60 -8.09
N ILE A 120 0.54 8.01 -8.79
CA ILE A 120 -0.40 7.07 -9.42
C ILE A 120 0.27 6.27 -10.54
N SER A 121 1.00 6.93 -11.44
CA SER A 121 1.62 6.27 -12.60
C SER A 121 2.72 5.28 -12.20
N CYS A 122 3.58 5.63 -11.24
CA CYS A 122 4.63 4.74 -10.79
C CYS A 122 4.06 3.56 -9.98
N MET A 123 2.99 3.77 -9.20
CA MET A 123 2.29 2.68 -8.50
C MET A 123 1.68 1.69 -9.48
N LEU A 124 1.03 2.17 -10.55
CA LEU A 124 0.52 1.30 -11.60
C LEU A 124 1.64 0.45 -12.23
N THR A 125 2.76 1.08 -12.59
CA THR A 125 3.92 0.36 -13.15
C THR A 125 4.44 -0.71 -12.18
N ALA A 126 4.55 -0.38 -10.88
CA ALA A 126 4.99 -1.32 -9.86
C ALA A 126 4.03 -2.50 -9.67
N ILE A 127 2.72 -2.24 -9.68
CA ILE A 127 1.69 -3.29 -9.56
C ILE A 127 1.84 -4.29 -10.70
N HIS A 128 1.91 -3.83 -11.95
CA HIS A 128 2.07 -4.72 -13.11
C HIS A 128 3.37 -5.55 -13.08
N LYS A 129 4.45 -5.01 -12.49
CA LYS A 129 5.72 -5.74 -12.32
C LYS A 129 5.67 -6.81 -11.22
N LEU A 130 4.89 -6.55 -10.16
CA LEU A 130 4.79 -7.44 -8.99
C LEU A 130 3.74 -8.53 -9.18
N GLN A 131 2.69 -8.26 -9.96
CA GLN A 131 1.65 -9.22 -10.27
C GLN A 131 2.19 -10.34 -11.16
N LYS A 132 1.94 -11.60 -10.75
CA LYS A 132 2.17 -12.78 -11.59
C LYS A 132 1.06 -12.94 -12.64
N CYS A 133 -0.16 -12.56 -12.27
CA CYS A 133 -1.35 -12.54 -13.10
C CYS A 133 -2.20 -11.31 -12.74
N PRO A 134 -3.08 -10.81 -13.63
CA PRO A 134 -3.83 -9.58 -13.40
C PRO A 134 -4.80 -9.65 -12.21
N GLY A 135 -5.27 -10.84 -11.84
CA GLY A 135 -6.13 -11.07 -10.67
C GLY A 135 -5.37 -11.27 -9.35
N TYR A 136 -4.09 -10.94 -9.31
CA TYR A 136 -3.23 -11.15 -8.14
C TYR A 136 -3.18 -9.92 -7.25
N LEU A 137 -3.55 -10.05 -5.98
CA LEU A 137 -3.52 -8.92 -5.05
C LEU A 137 -2.12 -8.66 -4.51
N THR A 138 -1.67 -7.42 -4.62
CA THR A 138 -0.42 -6.92 -4.02
C THR A 138 -0.74 -5.82 -3.01
N PRO A 139 0.09 -5.58 -1.97
CA PRO A 139 -0.16 -4.53 -0.99
C PRO A 139 -0.27 -3.12 -1.62
N LEU A 140 0.39 -2.89 -2.76
CA LEU A 140 0.34 -1.60 -3.48
C LEU A 140 -1.06 -1.24 -4.00
N HIS A 141 -1.97 -2.21 -4.12
CA HIS A 141 -3.33 -1.93 -4.60
C HIS A 141 -4.09 -1.01 -3.64
N CYS A 142 -3.94 -1.19 -2.33
CA CYS A 142 -4.61 -0.31 -1.36
C CYS A 142 -4.02 1.11 -1.39
N ASP A 143 -2.70 1.22 -1.55
CA ASP A 143 -1.98 2.49 -1.71
C ASP A 143 -2.41 3.25 -2.97
N LEU A 144 -2.50 2.56 -4.10
CA LEU A 144 -3.01 3.13 -5.35
C LEU A 144 -4.42 3.71 -5.17
N CYS A 145 -5.31 2.97 -4.50
CA CYS A 145 -6.67 3.44 -4.23
C CYS A 145 -6.67 4.66 -3.29
N GLN A 146 -5.82 4.66 -2.27
CA GLN A 146 -5.68 5.77 -1.35
C GLN A 146 -5.18 7.04 -2.07
N LEU A 147 -4.19 6.91 -2.97
CA LEU A 147 -3.73 8.01 -3.83
C LEU A 147 -4.83 8.53 -4.74
N GLY A 148 -5.59 7.62 -5.38
CA GLY A 148 -6.72 7.98 -6.24
C GLY A 148 -7.81 8.76 -5.50
N LEU A 149 -8.15 8.32 -4.28
CA LEU A 149 -9.09 9.02 -3.40
C LEU A 149 -8.58 10.41 -2.97
N ALA A 150 -7.31 10.49 -2.55
CA ALA A 150 -6.71 11.76 -2.12
C ALA A 150 -6.59 12.77 -3.28
N ALA A 151 -6.24 12.29 -4.47
CA ALA A 151 -6.17 13.12 -5.69
C ALA A 151 -7.54 13.42 -6.30
N LYS A 152 -8.60 12.70 -5.90
CA LYS A 152 -9.91 12.66 -6.57
C LYS A 152 -9.80 12.30 -8.05
N MET A 153 -8.87 11.39 -8.39
CA MET A 153 -8.59 10.92 -9.74
C MET A 153 -8.78 9.41 -9.82
N PHE A 154 -9.92 8.98 -10.38
CA PHE A 154 -10.31 7.57 -10.40
C PHE A 154 -10.07 6.88 -11.75
N SER A 155 -10.09 7.64 -12.85
CA SER A 155 -9.86 7.11 -14.21
C SER A 155 -8.66 6.15 -14.32
N PRO A 156 -7.46 6.47 -13.80
CA PRO A 156 -6.31 5.56 -13.90
C PRO A 156 -6.38 4.34 -12.96
N THR A 157 -7.20 4.39 -11.89
CA THR A 157 -7.31 3.29 -10.92
C THR A 157 -8.40 2.29 -11.29
N LEU A 158 -9.42 2.71 -12.05
CA LEU A 158 -10.54 1.85 -12.46
C LEU A 158 -10.10 0.58 -13.20
N PRO A 159 -9.19 0.60 -14.19
CA PRO A 159 -8.79 -0.61 -14.89
C PRO A 159 -8.19 -1.69 -13.98
N ILE A 160 -7.54 -1.30 -12.88
CA ILE A 160 -7.02 -2.23 -11.87
C ILE A 160 -8.16 -2.78 -11.00
N LEU A 161 -9.10 -1.92 -10.61
CA LEU A 161 -10.25 -2.30 -9.79
C LEU A 161 -11.30 -3.13 -10.54
N ASP A 162 -11.39 -2.97 -11.86
CA ASP A 162 -12.36 -3.68 -12.71
C ASP A 162 -11.98 -5.15 -12.87
N VAL A 163 -10.72 -5.52 -12.63
CA VAL A 163 -10.25 -6.90 -12.62
C VAL A 163 -10.58 -7.55 -11.27
N ASP A 164 -11.30 -8.67 -11.33
CA ASP A 164 -11.60 -9.44 -10.13
C ASP A 164 -10.33 -10.11 -9.58
N ILE A 165 -10.11 -9.93 -8.28
CA ILE A 165 -9.01 -10.56 -7.58
C ILE A 165 -9.35 -12.02 -7.32
N LEU A 166 -8.52 -12.92 -7.86
CA LEU A 166 -8.70 -14.38 -7.77
C LEU A 166 -7.65 -15.03 -6.86
N GLU A 167 -6.49 -14.42 -6.73
CA GLU A 167 -5.34 -15.00 -6.03
C GLU A 167 -4.76 -14.05 -4.98
N ILE A 168 -4.52 -14.60 -3.79
CA ILE A 168 -3.91 -13.90 -2.66
C ILE A 168 -2.84 -14.81 -2.07
N ASP A 169 -1.58 -14.39 -2.18
CA ASP A 169 -0.46 -15.13 -1.63
C ASP A 169 0.33 -14.26 -0.65
N LYS A 170 0.09 -14.51 0.63
CA LYS A 170 0.75 -13.81 1.74
C LYS A 170 2.26 -14.08 1.78
N SER A 171 2.70 -15.26 1.32
CA SER A 171 4.10 -15.68 1.46
C SER A 171 5.04 -14.91 0.53
N SER A 172 4.56 -14.52 -0.64
CA SER A 172 5.37 -13.82 -1.65
C SER A 172 5.20 -12.31 -1.68
N THR A 173 4.11 -11.77 -1.13
CA THR A 173 3.80 -10.32 -1.22
C THR A 173 3.87 -9.58 0.11
N ALA A 174 4.13 -10.28 1.23
CA ALA A 174 4.08 -9.73 2.58
C ALA A 174 2.75 -9.02 2.91
N LEU A 175 1.66 -9.42 2.24
CA LEU A 175 0.34 -8.83 2.36
C LEU A 175 -0.29 -9.12 3.72
N GLU A 176 -0.74 -8.07 4.39
CA GLU A 176 -1.46 -8.17 5.65
C GLU A 176 -2.98 -8.10 5.46
N ALA A 177 -3.74 -8.60 6.44
CA ALA A 177 -5.20 -8.54 6.42
C ALA A 177 -5.73 -7.10 6.34
N LYS A 178 -5.00 -6.13 6.90
CA LYS A 178 -5.33 -4.71 6.81
C LYS A 178 -5.26 -4.20 5.37
N ASP A 179 -4.25 -4.60 4.60
CA ASP A 179 -4.05 -4.14 3.23
C ASP A 179 -5.20 -4.62 2.33
N TYR A 180 -5.63 -5.87 2.51
CA TYR A 180 -6.83 -6.40 1.87
C TYR A 180 -8.07 -5.56 2.21
N LEU A 181 -8.32 -5.33 3.51
CA LEU A 181 -9.50 -4.59 3.96
C LEU A 181 -9.53 -3.17 3.38
N LEU A 182 -8.38 -2.50 3.37
CA LEU A 182 -8.25 -1.16 2.82
C LEU A 182 -8.43 -1.14 1.31
N TYR A 183 -7.92 -2.14 0.58
CA TYR A 183 -8.13 -2.24 -0.86
C TYR A 183 -9.62 -2.28 -1.21
N PHE A 184 -10.37 -3.22 -0.63
CA PHE A 184 -11.80 -3.35 -0.95
C PHE A 184 -12.62 -2.17 -0.41
N TYR A 185 -12.28 -1.63 0.77
CA TYR A 185 -12.95 -0.46 1.32
C TYR A 185 -12.74 0.79 0.45
N TYR A 186 -11.50 1.07 0.04
CA TYR A 186 -11.19 2.21 -0.83
C TYR A 186 -11.72 1.99 -2.25
N GLY A 187 -11.63 0.78 -2.80
CA GLY A 187 -12.25 0.44 -4.10
C GLY A 187 -13.76 0.67 -4.07
N GLY A 188 -14.45 0.25 -3.00
CA GLY A 188 -15.87 0.53 -2.80
C GLY A 188 -16.18 2.03 -2.79
N MET A 189 -15.34 2.83 -2.11
CA MET A 189 -15.48 4.30 -2.11
C MET A 189 -15.27 4.91 -3.51
N ILE A 190 -14.28 4.42 -4.27
CA ILE A 190 -14.00 4.88 -5.63
C ILE A 190 -15.20 4.56 -6.54
N TYR A 191 -15.71 3.33 -6.52
CA TYR A 191 -16.90 2.96 -7.29
C TYR A 191 -18.13 3.79 -6.91
N GLY A 192 -18.32 4.07 -5.61
CA GLY A 192 -19.39 4.96 -5.15
C GLY A 192 -19.23 6.39 -5.67
N ALA A 193 -18.00 6.91 -5.73
CA ALA A 193 -17.72 8.24 -6.27
C ALA A 193 -18.01 8.34 -7.78
N VAL A 194 -17.77 7.27 -8.55
CA VAL A 194 -18.13 7.19 -9.98
C VAL A 194 -19.57 6.71 -10.22
N LYS A 195 -20.38 6.57 -9.15
CA LYS A 195 -21.79 6.14 -9.18
C LYS A 195 -22.01 4.73 -9.75
N ASN A 196 -20.98 3.87 -9.73
CA ASN A 196 -21.15 2.45 -10.01
C ASN A 196 -21.55 1.75 -8.70
N TRP A 197 -22.82 1.88 -8.34
CA TRP A 197 -23.35 1.42 -7.06
C TRP A 197 -23.28 -0.10 -6.88
N GLU A 198 -23.46 -0.87 -7.96
CA GLU A 198 -23.40 -2.34 -7.92
C GLU A 198 -22.01 -2.83 -7.52
N ARG A 199 -20.96 -2.39 -8.23
CA ARG A 199 -19.58 -2.75 -7.88
C ARG A 199 -19.17 -2.18 -6.52
N SER A 200 -19.63 -0.98 -6.18
CA SER A 200 -19.39 -0.37 -4.87
C SER A 200 -19.94 -1.23 -3.74
N LEU A 201 -21.19 -1.68 -3.85
CA LEU A 201 -21.82 -2.57 -2.87
C LEU A 201 -21.05 -3.88 -2.74
N HIS A 202 -20.74 -4.52 -3.87
CA HIS A 202 -19.98 -5.78 -3.90
C HIS A 202 -18.62 -5.66 -3.20
N PHE A 203 -17.88 -4.57 -3.47
CA PHE A 203 -16.58 -4.32 -2.83
C PHE A 203 -16.70 -4.18 -1.31
N PHE A 204 -17.73 -3.49 -0.81
CA PHE A 204 -17.94 -3.41 0.64
C PHE A 204 -18.36 -4.75 1.27
N GLU A 205 -19.13 -5.58 0.56
CA GLU A 205 -19.48 -6.93 1.01
C GLU A 205 -18.24 -7.83 1.12
N LEU A 206 -17.31 -7.74 0.16
CA LEU A 206 -16.04 -8.48 0.21
C LEU A 206 -15.18 -8.15 1.44
N CYS A 207 -15.29 -6.94 2.00
CA CYS A 207 -14.67 -6.63 3.28
C CYS A 207 -15.23 -7.48 4.42
N LEU A 208 -16.55 -7.71 4.45
CA LEU A 208 -17.23 -8.38 5.55
C LEU A 208 -17.12 -9.91 5.52
N ILE A 209 -16.79 -10.50 4.36
CA ILE A 209 -16.65 -11.96 4.20
C ILE A 209 -15.36 -12.49 4.86
N ILE A 210 -14.36 -11.63 5.08
CA ILE A 210 -13.11 -12.07 5.71
C ILE A 210 -13.37 -12.45 7.17
N PRO A 211 -12.93 -13.64 7.61
CA PRO A 211 -12.93 -13.98 9.03
C PRO A 211 -11.91 -13.11 9.78
N ALA A 212 -12.35 -11.96 10.29
CA ALA A 212 -11.55 -11.09 11.14
C ALA A 212 -11.78 -11.41 12.63
N VAL A 213 -10.69 -11.63 13.36
CA VAL A 213 -10.69 -12.00 14.80
C VAL A 213 -10.98 -10.78 15.71
N SER A 214 -11.03 -9.56 15.15
CA SER A 214 -11.30 -8.34 15.89
C SER A 214 -12.05 -7.30 15.05
N SER A 215 -12.87 -6.47 15.71
CA SER A 215 -13.63 -5.39 15.08
C SER A 215 -12.73 -4.25 14.63
N SER A 216 -12.16 -4.40 13.43
CA SER A 216 -11.47 -3.30 12.78
C SER A 216 -12.46 -2.16 12.47
N CYS A 217 -12.06 -0.92 12.73
CA CYS A 217 -12.88 0.25 12.40
C CYS A 217 -13.26 0.30 10.90
N ILE A 218 -12.42 -0.30 10.04
CA ILE A 218 -12.64 -0.41 8.60
C ILE A 218 -13.91 -1.22 8.31
N LEU A 219 -14.11 -2.36 8.99
CA LEU A 219 -15.30 -3.20 8.81
C LEU A 219 -16.58 -2.47 9.23
N ILE A 220 -16.52 -1.72 10.34
CA ILE A 220 -17.66 -0.90 10.81
C ILE A 220 -18.00 0.19 9.79
N GLU A 221 -17.00 0.88 9.26
CA GLU A 221 -17.20 1.91 8.24
C GLU A 221 -17.67 1.36 6.88
N ALA A 222 -17.26 0.14 6.53
CA ALA A 222 -17.77 -0.58 5.38
C ALA A 222 -19.25 -0.96 5.57
N ALA A 223 -19.61 -1.54 6.74
CA ALA A 223 -20.98 -1.92 7.06
C ALA A 223 -21.96 -0.73 6.99
N LYS A 224 -21.56 0.44 7.50
CA LYS A 224 -22.34 1.68 7.36
C LYS A 224 -22.59 2.05 5.89
N LYS A 225 -21.58 1.89 5.03
CA LYS A 225 -21.67 2.24 3.60
C LYS A 225 -22.50 1.24 2.81
N ILE A 226 -22.49 -0.04 3.17
CA ILE A 226 -23.40 -1.06 2.60
C ILE A 226 -24.85 -0.62 2.80
N ILE A 227 -25.22 -0.19 4.02
CA ILE A 227 -26.58 0.28 4.30
C ILE A 227 -26.94 1.45 3.36
N LEU A 228 -26.06 2.47 3.27
CA LEU A 228 -26.31 3.64 2.43
C LEU A 228 -26.43 3.28 0.95
N ILE A 229 -25.51 2.48 0.42
CA ILE A 229 -25.49 2.13 -1.01
C ILE A 229 -26.63 1.19 -1.36
N SER A 230 -26.98 0.24 -0.49
CA SER A 230 -28.14 -0.63 -0.68
C SER A 230 -29.44 0.18 -0.73
N LEU A 231 -29.58 1.20 0.11
CA LEU A 231 -30.75 2.09 0.07
C LEU A 231 -30.79 2.91 -1.23
N ILE A 232 -29.64 3.36 -1.74
CA ILE A 232 -29.55 4.08 -3.01
C ILE A 232 -29.89 3.16 -4.19
N LEU A 233 -29.35 1.95 -4.23
CA LEU A 233 -29.46 1.02 -5.36
C LEU A 233 -30.81 0.30 -5.40
N HIS A 234 -31.28 -0.21 -4.26
CA HIS A 234 -32.47 -1.08 -4.19
C HIS A 234 -33.67 -0.43 -3.50
N GLY A 235 -33.52 0.74 -2.87
CA GLY A 235 -34.57 1.36 -2.06
C GLY A 235 -34.86 0.64 -0.73
N LYS A 236 -34.12 -0.43 -0.43
CA LYS A 236 -34.22 -1.24 0.79
C LYS A 236 -32.84 -1.77 1.18
N PHE A 237 -32.68 -2.14 2.44
CA PHE A 237 -31.48 -2.85 2.88
C PHE A 237 -31.49 -4.28 2.35
N SER A 238 -30.43 -4.65 1.64
CA SER A 238 -30.14 -5.96 1.09
C SER A 238 -28.64 -6.19 1.28
N THR A 239 -28.26 -7.36 1.78
CA THR A 239 -26.86 -7.76 1.99
C THR A 239 -26.73 -9.22 1.60
N VAL A 240 -25.61 -9.59 0.98
CA VAL A 240 -25.27 -10.99 0.67
C VAL A 240 -25.10 -11.84 1.94
N LEU A 241 -24.87 -11.21 3.09
CA LEU A 241 -24.73 -11.92 4.37
C LEU A 241 -26.09 -12.24 4.98
N GLU A 242 -26.53 -13.50 4.84
CA GLU A 242 -27.79 -14.02 5.43
C GLU A 242 -27.79 -13.98 6.97
N THR A 243 -26.62 -13.87 7.60
CA THR A 243 -26.48 -13.75 9.06
C THR A 243 -25.99 -12.35 9.45
N PRO A 244 -26.58 -11.72 10.48
CA PRO A 244 -26.04 -10.48 11.02
C PRO A 244 -24.70 -10.79 11.67
N VAL A 245 -23.61 -10.58 10.92
CA VAL A 245 -22.26 -10.58 11.48
C VAL A 245 -22.23 -9.57 12.63
N ALA A 246 -21.47 -9.85 13.70
CA ALA A 246 -21.40 -9.03 14.92
C ALA A 246 -21.16 -7.52 14.67
N TYR A 247 -20.71 -7.13 13.47
CA TYR A 247 -20.53 -5.75 13.02
C TYR A 247 -21.84 -4.96 12.78
N PHE A 248 -22.95 -5.65 12.51
CA PHE A 248 -24.28 -5.03 12.41
C PHE A 248 -25.00 -4.95 13.76
N MET A 249 -24.48 -5.62 14.79
CA MET A 249 -24.93 -5.40 16.15
C MET A 249 -24.38 -4.06 16.60
N SER A 250 -25.29 -3.10 16.78
CA SER A 250 -25.01 -1.72 17.18
C SER A 250 -23.85 -1.63 18.20
N PRO A 251 -22.86 -0.72 18.05
CA PRO A 251 -22.35 -0.10 19.25
C PRO A 251 -23.58 0.60 19.84
N ARG A 252 -24.03 0.11 21.00
CA ARG A 252 -25.11 0.60 21.88
C ARG A 252 -25.94 1.75 21.30
N PRO A 253 -27.29 1.63 21.26
CA PRO A 253 -28.16 2.59 20.61
C PRO A 253 -27.69 4.00 20.92
N TRP A 254 -27.48 4.80 19.87
CA TRP A 254 -27.30 6.23 19.97
C TRP A 254 -28.25 6.68 21.07
N LYS A 255 -27.70 7.06 22.24
CA LYS A 255 -28.49 7.75 23.24
C LYS A 255 -28.81 9.07 22.58
N VAL A 256 -29.90 9.09 21.83
CA VAL A 256 -30.71 10.28 21.68
C VAL A 256 -31.13 10.56 23.11
N SER A 257 -30.34 11.39 23.80
CA SER A 257 -30.78 12.03 25.01
C SER A 257 -31.89 12.98 24.60
N VAL A 258 -33.08 12.41 24.44
CA VAL A 258 -34.32 13.12 24.62
C VAL A 258 -34.32 13.51 26.10
N LEU A 259 -33.68 14.62 26.44
CA LEU A 259 -34.05 15.38 27.62
C LEU A 259 -35.04 16.44 27.13
N VAL A 260 -36.31 16.07 27.20
CA VAL A 260 -37.42 17.01 27.31
C VAL A 260 -37.12 17.97 28.47
N LEU A 261 -37.01 19.26 28.15
CA LEU A 261 -37.69 20.41 28.78
C LEU A 261 -37.81 20.49 30.32
N ILE A 262 -37.67 21.73 30.83
CA ILE A 262 -38.07 22.26 32.16
C ILE A 262 -36.94 22.08 33.22
N PHE A 263 -36.27 23.11 33.77
CA PHE A 263 -36.54 24.53 34.07
C PHE A 263 -35.37 25.44 33.66
#